data_AF-A0AAD9QN68-F1
#
_entry.id   AF-A0AAD9QN68-F1
#
_cell.length_a   1.000
_cell.length_b   1.000
_cell.length_c   1.000
_cell.angle_alpha   90.00
_cell.angle_beta   90.00
_cell.angle_gamma   90.00
#
_symmetry.space_group_name_H-M   'P 1'
#
loop_
_entity.id
_entity.type
_entity.pdbx_description
1 polymer ?
#
loop_
_entity_poly.entity_id
_entity_poly.type
_entity_poly.pdbx_seq_one_letter_code
_entity_poly.pdbx_strand_id
1 'polypeptide(L)'
;MSWTKDHDLILCREVANVNPYMTKKGSTQRSSIWEKIADTLNKCSVPKFFVDKRSVRDHVGILVNRHKKKLRDEEKASGITPDEPSELDLALDTIIALEESADAEVHDADSAKKEKIESDRAKAEGIRLKAMKKLSDTRKRESTCASEEDNSKNKRRRCSDAMLYLSQRAELNYELKSQSL
;
A
#
# COMPACT_ATOMS: atom_id res chain seq x y z
N MET A 1 -39.46 0.26 2.45
CA MET A 1 -39.81 1.42 1.61
C MET A 1 -39.54 1.09 0.14
N SER A 2 -40.33 1.60 -0.79
CA SER A 2 -40.13 1.41 -2.25
C SER A 2 -39.40 2.60 -2.87
N TRP A 3 -38.34 2.33 -3.63
CA TRP A 3 -37.64 3.34 -4.41
C TRP A 3 -38.45 3.71 -5.65
N THR A 4 -38.70 5.01 -5.85
CA THR A 4 -39.32 5.56 -7.06
C THR A 4 -38.32 6.48 -7.77
N LYS A 5 -38.64 6.91 -9.00
CA LYS A 5 -37.77 7.80 -9.77
C LYS A 5 -37.40 9.08 -9.02
N ASP A 6 -38.33 9.66 -8.28
CA ASP A 6 -38.08 10.87 -7.48
C ASP A 6 -37.11 10.60 -6.32
N HIS A 7 -37.19 9.41 -5.71
CA HIS A 7 -36.23 8.99 -4.70
C HIS A 7 -34.84 8.82 -5.30
N ASP A 8 -34.77 8.17 -6.47
CA ASP A 8 -33.52 7.92 -7.18
C ASP A 8 -32.85 9.25 -7.56
N LEU A 9 -33.63 10.23 -8.04
CA LEU A 9 -33.13 11.56 -8.38
C LEU A 9 -32.51 12.29 -7.18
N ILE A 10 -33.25 12.35 -6.07
CA ILE A 10 -32.78 13.06 -4.87
C ILE A 10 -31.60 12.33 -4.25
N LEU A 11 -31.62 10.99 -4.25
CA LEU A 11 -30.50 10.18 -3.80
C LEU A 11 -29.24 10.49 -4.61
N CYS A 12 -29.31 10.41 -5.94
CA CYS A 12 -28.15 10.62 -6.80
C CYS A 12 -27.61 12.05 -6.68
N ARG A 13 -28.49 13.05 -6.58
CA ARG A 13 -28.07 14.45 -6.35
C ARG A 13 -27.32 14.60 -5.03
N GLU A 14 -27.83 14.02 -3.94
CA GLU A 14 -27.18 14.11 -2.63
C GLU A 14 -25.83 13.38 -2.61
N VAL A 15 -25.75 12.21 -3.25
CA VAL A 15 -24.50 11.45 -3.36
C VAL A 15 -23.46 12.21 -4.18
N ALA A 16 -23.85 12.84 -5.29
CA ALA A 16 -22.97 13.68 -6.10
C ALA A 16 -22.48 14.91 -5.32
N ASN A 17 -23.35 15.53 -4.52
CA ASN A 17 -23.02 16.71 -3.72
C ASN A 17 -22.07 16.40 -2.56
N VAL A 18 -22.36 15.36 -1.78
CA VAL A 18 -21.55 14.99 -0.59
C VAL A 18 -20.27 14.26 -0.99
N ASN A 19 -20.30 13.56 -2.12
CA ASN A 19 -19.18 12.83 -2.72
C ASN A 19 -18.43 11.88 -1.76
N PRO A 20 -18.99 10.68 -1.50
CA PRO A 20 -18.35 9.66 -0.66
C PRO A 20 -17.00 9.15 -1.20
N TYR A 21 -16.76 9.32 -2.50
CA TYR A 21 -15.63 8.72 -3.20
C TYR A 21 -14.31 9.43 -2.93
N MET A 22 -14.34 10.69 -2.49
CA MET A 22 -13.15 11.47 -2.07
C MET A 22 -12.34 10.84 -0.94
N THR A 23 -12.96 10.00 -0.11
CA THR A 23 -12.29 9.34 1.01
C THR A 23 -11.89 7.93 0.63
N LYS A 24 -10.81 7.34 1.18
CA LYS A 24 -10.36 6.00 0.80
C LYS A 24 -11.46 4.93 0.93
N LYS A 25 -11.52 4.00 -0.04
CA LYS A 25 -12.39 2.82 -0.02
C LYS A 25 -12.19 1.98 1.25
N GLY A 26 -13.30 1.57 1.86
CA GLY A 26 -13.30 0.78 3.11
C GLY A 26 -12.94 1.54 4.38
N SER A 27 -12.71 2.86 4.31
CA SER A 27 -12.43 3.66 5.50
C SER A 27 -13.68 3.89 6.35
N THR A 28 -13.48 4.03 7.67
CA THR A 28 -14.54 4.44 8.61
C THR A 28 -15.12 5.81 8.23
N GLN A 29 -14.28 6.72 7.70
CA GLN A 29 -14.70 8.03 7.23
C GLN A 29 -15.70 7.92 6.07
N ARG A 30 -15.43 7.08 5.07
CA ARG A 30 -16.37 6.81 3.97
C ARG A 30 -17.69 6.26 4.51
N SER A 31 -17.64 5.35 5.49
CA SER A 31 -18.84 4.81 6.15
C SER A 31 -19.67 5.90 6.85
N SER A 32 -19.01 6.83 7.54
CA SER A 32 -19.66 7.99 8.17
C SER A 32 -20.28 8.93 7.15
N ILE A 33 -19.68 9.12 5.97
CA ILE A 33 -20.26 9.94 4.90
C ILE A 33 -21.57 9.30 4.40
N TRP A 34 -21.60 8.00 4.15
CA TRP A 34 -22.83 7.30 3.78
C TRP A 34 -23.93 7.40 4.84
N GLU A 35 -23.54 7.43 6.11
CA GLU A 35 -24.45 7.66 7.24
C GLU A 35 -25.04 9.07 7.21
N LYS A 36 -24.23 10.10 6.98
CA LYS A 36 -24.70 11.47 6.81
C LYS A 36 -25.68 11.60 5.65
N ILE A 37 -25.40 10.95 4.52
CA ILE A 37 -26.31 10.95 3.37
C ILE A 37 -27.66 10.34 3.76
N ALA A 38 -27.65 9.17 4.43
CA ALA A 38 -28.89 8.54 4.90
C ALA A 38 -29.66 9.46 5.87
N ASP A 39 -28.97 10.11 6.80
CA ASP A 39 -29.58 11.05 7.75
C ASP A 39 -30.18 12.28 7.05
N THR A 40 -29.51 12.82 6.04
CA THR A 40 -30.05 13.94 5.24
C THR A 40 -31.29 13.51 4.47
N LEU A 41 -31.26 12.35 3.80
CA LEU A 41 -32.39 11.82 3.05
C LEU A 41 -33.59 11.57 3.96
N ASN A 42 -33.39 10.98 5.14
CA ASN A 42 -34.46 10.74 6.11
C ASN A 42 -35.09 12.03 6.66
N LYS A 43 -34.42 13.19 6.54
CA LYS A 43 -34.98 14.51 6.88
C LYS A 43 -35.80 15.12 5.74
N CYS A 44 -35.72 14.60 4.51
CA CYS A 44 -36.54 15.06 3.40
C CYS A 44 -38.03 14.75 3.68
N SER A 45 -38.88 15.75 3.49
CA SER A 45 -40.33 15.62 3.69
C SER A 45 -41.01 14.94 2.51
N VAL A 46 -40.60 15.29 1.28
CA VAL A 46 -41.13 14.74 0.04
C VAL A 46 -39.97 14.53 -0.95
N PRO A 47 -39.78 13.29 -1.46
CA PRO A 47 -40.42 12.07 -0.99
C PRO A 47 -39.84 11.65 0.36
N LYS A 48 -40.64 10.96 1.18
CA LYS A 48 -40.26 10.62 2.57
C LYS A 48 -39.37 9.39 2.57
N PHE A 49 -38.12 9.54 3.01
CA PHE A 49 -37.18 8.42 3.10
C PHE A 49 -37.26 7.70 4.46
N PHE A 50 -37.01 6.38 4.40
CA PHE A 50 -36.76 5.53 5.55
C PHE A 50 -35.67 4.53 5.17
N VAL A 51 -34.43 5.00 5.21
CA VAL A 51 -33.25 4.29 4.70
C VAL A 51 -32.10 4.32 5.70
N ASP A 52 -31.27 3.28 5.66
CA ASP A 52 -30.00 3.23 6.39
C ASP A 52 -28.82 3.40 5.41
N LYS A 53 -27.61 3.61 5.96
CA LYS A 53 -26.40 3.79 5.14
C LYS A 53 -26.09 2.60 4.22
N ARG A 54 -26.53 1.40 4.60
CA ARG A 54 -26.35 0.19 3.79
C ARG A 54 -27.31 0.19 2.61
N SER A 55 -28.60 0.40 2.85
CA SER A 55 -29.61 0.48 1.79
C SER A 55 -29.30 1.59 0.79
N VAL A 56 -28.82 2.75 1.25
CA VAL A 56 -28.41 3.85 0.36
C VAL A 56 -27.29 3.38 -0.57
N ARG A 57 -26.21 2.82 -0.01
CA ARG A 57 -25.04 2.38 -0.79
C ARG A 57 -25.39 1.27 -1.77
N ASP A 58 -26.14 0.27 -1.31
CA ASP A 58 -26.53 -0.88 -2.13
C ASP A 58 -27.43 -0.42 -3.28
N HIS A 59 -28.36 0.52 -3.02
CA HIS A 59 -29.25 1.06 -4.05
C HIS A 59 -28.53 1.92 -5.09
N VAL A 60 -27.56 2.77 -4.66
CA VAL A 60 -26.68 3.50 -5.59
C VAL A 60 -25.96 2.52 -6.53
N GLY A 61 -25.40 1.43 -5.98
CA GLY A 61 -24.75 0.40 -6.78
C GLY A 61 -25.69 -0.26 -7.81
N ILE A 62 -26.95 -0.50 -7.44
CA ILE A 62 -27.97 -1.03 -8.35
C ILE A 62 -28.25 -0.02 -9.49
N LEU A 63 -28.40 1.27 -9.19
CA LEU A 63 -28.67 2.31 -10.18
C LEU A 63 -27.52 2.48 -11.16
N VAL A 64 -26.29 2.56 -10.65
CA VAL A 64 -25.07 2.66 -11.48
C VAL A 64 -24.93 1.45 -12.40
N ASN A 65 -25.13 0.24 -11.89
CA ASN A 65 -25.06 -0.98 -12.70
C ASN A 65 -26.14 -1.04 -13.78
N ARG A 66 -27.36 -0.58 -13.46
CA ARG A 66 -28.47 -0.50 -14.41
C ARG A 66 -28.16 0.50 -15.52
N HIS A 67 -27.61 1.67 -15.18
CA HIS A 67 -27.23 2.71 -16.12
C HIS A 67 -26.12 2.26 -17.07
N LYS A 68 -25.03 1.69 -16.51
CA LYS A 68 -23.95 1.10 -17.31
C LYS A 68 -24.43 -0.01 -18.23
N LYS A 69 -25.46 -0.77 -17.84
CA LYS A 69 -26.07 -1.78 -18.70
C LYS A 69 -26.86 -1.15 -19.84
N LYS A 70 -27.69 -0.15 -19.56
CA LYS A 70 -28.46 0.61 -20.56
C LYS A 70 -27.53 1.18 -21.65
N LEU A 71 -26.46 1.86 -21.26
CA LEU A 71 -25.47 2.41 -22.21
C LEU A 71 -24.84 1.33 -23.11
N ARG A 72 -24.42 0.19 -22.54
CA ARG A 72 -23.87 -0.92 -23.35
C ARG A 72 -24.88 -1.54 -24.32
N ASP A 73 -26.15 -1.60 -23.92
CA ASP A 73 -27.20 -2.16 -24.76
C ASP A 73 -27.52 -1.18 -25.91
N GLU A 74 -27.50 0.13 -25.65
CA GLU A 74 -27.62 1.19 -26.66
C GLU A 74 -26.44 1.21 -27.65
N GLU A 75 -25.20 1.11 -27.17
CA GLU A 75 -24.00 1.02 -28.03
C GLU A 75 -24.03 -0.19 -28.97
N LYS A 76 -24.57 -1.32 -28.51
CA LYS A 76 -24.71 -2.55 -29.31
C LYS A 76 -25.86 -2.46 -30.31
N ALA A 77 -26.91 -1.72 -29.98
CA ALA A 77 -28.02 -1.43 -30.88
C ALA A 77 -27.62 -0.32 -31.88
N SER A 78 -26.56 -0.55 -32.64
CA SER A 78 -26.06 0.35 -33.69
C SER A 78 -27.17 0.68 -34.69
N GLY A 79 -27.81 1.84 -34.55
CA GLY A 79 -28.81 2.36 -35.49
C GLY A 79 -29.95 3.18 -34.88
N ILE A 80 -30.05 3.27 -33.54
CA ILE A 80 -31.09 4.05 -32.86
C ILE A 80 -30.45 5.31 -32.29
N THR A 81 -31.07 6.47 -32.53
CA THR A 81 -30.65 7.73 -31.89
C THR A 81 -30.90 7.61 -30.38
N PRO A 82 -29.88 7.81 -29.52
CA PRO A 82 -30.09 7.82 -28.08
C PRO A 82 -31.09 8.91 -27.68
N ASP A 83 -31.99 8.60 -26.76
CA ASP A 83 -32.88 9.60 -26.16
C ASP A 83 -32.06 10.67 -25.41
N GLU A 84 -32.62 11.87 -25.27
CA GLU A 84 -31.97 12.91 -24.47
C GLU A 84 -31.72 12.41 -23.03
N PRO A 85 -30.51 12.61 -22.50
CA PRO A 85 -30.15 12.10 -21.17
C PRO A 85 -31.03 12.77 -20.11
N SER A 86 -31.69 11.97 -19.30
CA SER A 86 -32.51 12.51 -18.21
C SER A 86 -31.63 13.11 -17.11
N GLU A 87 -32.20 13.96 -16.27
CA GLU A 87 -31.46 14.50 -15.11
C GLU A 87 -30.91 13.42 -14.19
N LEU A 88 -31.60 12.27 -14.09
CA LEU A 88 -31.14 11.12 -13.31
C LEU A 88 -29.91 10.50 -13.97
N ASP A 89 -29.94 10.35 -15.30
CA ASP A 89 -28.83 9.77 -16.06
C ASP A 89 -27.57 10.65 -15.92
N LEU A 90 -27.73 11.98 -16.03
CA LEU A 90 -26.65 12.93 -15.79
C LEU A 90 -26.08 12.83 -14.36
N ALA A 91 -26.95 12.73 -13.35
CA ALA A 91 -26.49 12.55 -11.97
C ALA A 91 -25.75 11.21 -11.79
N LEU A 92 -26.19 10.14 -12.46
CA LEU A 92 -25.51 8.84 -12.43
C LEU A 92 -24.15 8.90 -13.14
N ASP A 93 -24.05 9.59 -14.28
CA ASP A 93 -22.79 9.81 -14.98
C ASP A 93 -21.78 10.57 -14.10
N THR A 94 -22.24 11.60 -13.37
CA THR A 94 -21.36 12.29 -12.42
C THR A 94 -20.86 11.37 -11.30
N ILE A 95 -21.72 10.52 -10.74
CA ILE A 95 -21.34 9.55 -9.70
C ILE A 95 -20.32 8.56 -10.25
N ILE A 96 -20.52 8.05 -11.47
CA ILE A 96 -19.60 7.12 -12.13
C ILE A 96 -18.24 7.78 -12.33
N ALA A 97 -18.20 9.01 -12.84
CA ALA A 97 -16.96 9.74 -13.05
C ALA A 97 -16.19 9.99 -11.72
N LEU A 98 -16.93 10.28 -10.64
CA LEU A 98 -16.35 10.45 -9.30
C LEU A 98 -15.77 9.15 -8.75
N GLU A 99 -16.45 8.01 -8.97
CA GLU A 99 -15.95 6.69 -8.57
C GLU A 99 -14.69 6.31 -9.34
N GLU A 100 -14.68 6.50 -10.66
CA GLU A 100 -13.55 6.17 -11.53
C GLU A 100 -12.32 7.03 -11.22
N SER A 101 -12.51 8.32 -10.96
CA SER A 101 -11.43 9.22 -10.54
C SER A 101 -10.81 8.78 -9.22
N ALA A 102 -11.64 8.39 -8.25
CA ALA A 102 -11.17 7.91 -6.95
C ALA A 102 -10.42 6.57 -7.06
N ASP A 103 -10.87 5.66 -7.93
CA ASP A 103 -10.18 4.38 -8.14
C ASP A 103 -8.85 4.56 -8.89
N ALA A 104 -8.76 5.54 -9.82
CA ALA A 104 -7.50 5.89 -10.50
C ALA A 104 -6.43 6.39 -9.51
N GLU A 105 -6.78 7.31 -8.60
CA GLU A 105 -5.85 7.80 -7.57
C GLU A 105 -5.35 6.68 -6.64
N VAL A 106 -6.20 5.71 -6.32
CA VAL A 106 -5.80 4.55 -5.50
C VAL A 106 -4.86 3.64 -6.27
N HIS A 107 -5.13 3.38 -7.56
CA HIS A 107 -4.29 2.56 -8.40
C HIS A 107 -2.88 3.17 -8.56
N ASP A 108 -2.78 4.48 -8.74
CA ASP A 108 -1.50 5.19 -8.83
C ASP A 108 -0.72 5.16 -7.51
N ALA A 109 -1.41 5.32 -6.38
CA ALA A 109 -0.78 5.22 -5.07
C ALA A 109 -0.26 3.81 -4.77
N ASP A 110 -0.93 2.76 -5.24
CA ASP A 110 -0.53 1.37 -5.04
C ASP A 110 0.54 0.92 -6.05
N SER A 111 0.52 1.43 -7.28
CA SER A 111 1.58 1.20 -8.27
C SER A 111 2.91 1.81 -7.81
N ALA A 112 2.90 3.04 -7.30
CA ALA A 112 4.08 3.71 -6.74
C ALA A 112 4.67 2.95 -5.54
N LYS A 113 3.83 2.39 -4.65
CA LYS A 113 4.29 1.54 -3.55
C LYS A 113 4.91 0.25 -4.05
N LYS A 114 4.29 -0.38 -5.05
CA LYS A 114 4.79 -1.64 -5.64
C LYS A 114 6.15 -1.43 -6.30
N GLU A 115 6.33 -0.35 -7.05
CA GLU A 115 7.61 0.01 -7.66
C GLU A 115 8.70 0.25 -6.61
N LYS A 116 8.37 0.91 -5.50
CA LYS A 116 9.32 1.09 -4.39
C LYS A 116 9.75 -0.23 -3.75
N ILE A 117 8.80 -1.14 -3.53
CA ILE A 117 9.08 -2.49 -2.99
C ILE A 117 9.96 -3.28 -3.96
N GLU A 118 9.68 -3.19 -5.26
CA GLU A 118 10.46 -3.87 -6.31
C GLU A 118 11.88 -3.30 -6.42
N SER A 119 12.03 -1.97 -6.36
CA SER A 119 13.33 -1.29 -6.31
C SER A 119 14.16 -1.75 -5.11
N ASP A 120 13.56 -1.83 -3.92
CA ASP A 120 14.26 -2.25 -2.72
C ASP A 120 14.62 -3.74 -2.76
N ARG A 121 13.76 -4.58 -3.35
CA ARG A 121 14.05 -6.00 -3.62
C ARG A 121 15.24 -6.14 -4.59
N ALA A 122 15.25 -5.40 -5.69
CA ALA A 122 16.34 -5.43 -6.67
C ALA A 122 17.68 -4.98 -6.05
N LYS A 123 17.66 -3.95 -5.20
CA LYS A 123 18.85 -3.53 -4.43
C LYS A 123 19.35 -4.63 -3.50
N ALA A 124 18.45 -5.30 -2.76
CA ALA A 124 18.82 -6.39 -1.86
C ALA A 124 19.40 -7.59 -2.62
N GLU A 125 18.79 -7.98 -3.75
CA GLU A 125 19.29 -9.05 -4.61
C GLU A 125 20.65 -8.70 -5.22
N GLY A 126 20.86 -7.44 -5.62
CA GLY A 126 22.15 -6.94 -6.11
C GLY A 126 23.26 -7.02 -5.06
N ILE A 127 22.98 -6.64 -3.81
CA ILE A 127 23.93 -6.79 -2.68
C ILE A 127 24.27 -8.26 -2.45
N ARG A 128 23.26 -9.15 -2.44
CA ARG A 128 23.45 -10.60 -2.28
C ARG A 128 24.34 -11.18 -3.37
N LEU A 129 24.09 -10.82 -4.63
CA LEU A 129 24.89 -11.29 -5.76
C LEU A 129 26.34 -10.80 -5.67
N LYS A 130 26.54 -9.53 -5.27
CA LYS A 130 27.88 -8.94 -5.08
C LYS A 130 28.64 -9.62 -3.95
N ALA A 131 27.96 -9.98 -2.86
CA ALA A 131 28.56 -10.76 -1.77
C ALA A 131 28.93 -12.18 -2.21
N MET A 132 28.04 -12.88 -2.93
CA MET A 132 28.34 -14.22 -3.45
C MET A 132 29.51 -14.23 -4.44
N LYS A 133 29.63 -13.21 -5.30
CA LYS A 133 30.80 -13.05 -6.18
C LYS A 133 32.10 -12.85 -5.39
N LYS A 134 32.10 -12.01 -4.36
CA LYS A 134 33.29 -11.81 -3.50
C LYS A 134 33.73 -13.10 -2.79
N LEU A 135 32.79 -13.93 -2.33
CA LEU A 135 33.09 -15.25 -1.75
C LEU A 135 33.73 -16.18 -2.78
N SER A 136 33.25 -16.17 -4.03
CA SER A 136 33.90 -16.94 -5.10
C SER A 136 35.29 -16.41 -5.46
N ASP A 137 35.52 -15.10 -5.40
CA ASP A 137 36.82 -14.49 -5.70
C ASP A 137 37.87 -14.78 -4.61
N THR A 138 37.47 -14.85 -3.34
CA THR A 138 38.36 -15.29 -2.26
C THR A 138 38.66 -16.78 -2.35
N ARG A 139 37.68 -17.60 -2.75
CA ARG A 139 37.89 -19.04 -3.00
C ARG A 139 38.81 -19.29 -4.21
N LYS A 140 38.73 -18.44 -5.25
CA LYS A 140 39.63 -18.51 -6.41
C LYS A 140 41.07 -18.16 -6.01
N ARG A 141 41.25 -17.15 -5.13
CA ARG A 141 42.55 -16.82 -4.54
C ARG A 141 43.13 -17.93 -3.66
N GLU A 142 42.30 -18.66 -2.91
CA GLU A 142 42.76 -19.86 -2.19
C GLU A 142 43.19 -20.98 -3.16
N SER A 143 42.50 -21.16 -4.29
CA SER A 143 42.87 -22.20 -5.28
C SER A 143 44.14 -21.90 -6.09
N THR A 144 44.50 -20.62 -6.29
CA THR A 144 45.73 -20.22 -7.00
C THR A 144 46.95 -20.11 -6.09
N CYS A 145 46.77 -20.26 -4.77
CA CYS A 145 47.85 -20.35 -3.79
C CYS A 145 48.03 -21.79 -3.27
N ALA A 146 47.42 -22.78 -3.93
CA ALA A 146 47.50 -24.20 -3.57
C ALA A 146 48.49 -24.97 -4.46
N SER A 147 49.56 -24.31 -4.89
CA SER A 147 50.74 -24.96 -5.44
C SER A 147 51.97 -24.39 -4.73
N GLU A 148 52.66 -25.30 -4.04
CA GLU A 148 53.94 -25.16 -3.32
C GLU A 148 53.85 -24.68 -1.86
N GLU A 149 53.93 -25.68 -0.98
CA GLU A 149 54.38 -25.73 0.40
C GLU A 149 54.06 -24.58 1.40
N ASP A 150 53.46 -25.02 2.51
CA ASP A 150 53.40 -24.42 3.85
C ASP A 150 52.33 -23.34 4.18
N ASN A 151 51.12 -23.86 4.45
CA ASN A 151 50.23 -23.55 5.58
C ASN A 151 50.33 -22.19 6.31
N SER A 152 50.30 -21.06 5.61
CA SER A 152 50.16 -19.73 6.25
C SER A 152 48.69 -19.40 6.57
N LYS A 153 48.04 -20.20 7.42
CA LYS A 153 46.76 -19.82 8.04
C LYS A 153 46.98 -18.60 8.93
N ASN A 154 46.67 -17.44 8.38
CA ASN A 154 46.25 -16.19 9.04
C ASN A 154 46.69 -16.09 10.52
N LYS A 155 47.98 -15.81 10.74
CA LYS A 155 48.53 -15.59 12.08
C LYS A 155 47.91 -14.29 12.62
N ARG A 156 46.81 -14.41 13.38
CA ARG A 156 46.33 -13.34 14.29
C ARG A 156 47.58 -12.78 14.97
N ARG A 157 47.84 -11.48 14.82
CA ARG A 157 48.99 -10.80 15.47
C ARG A 157 48.98 -11.22 16.93
N ARG A 158 49.91 -12.12 17.28
CA ARG A 158 50.02 -12.70 18.61
C ARG A 158 50.41 -11.53 19.50
N CYS A 159 49.50 -11.11 20.37
CA CYS A 159 49.69 -10.06 21.37
C CYS A 159 50.69 -10.55 22.44
N SER A 160 51.89 -10.93 22.00
CA SER A 160 52.91 -11.54 22.84
C SER A 160 53.49 -10.49 23.78
N ASP A 161 53.73 -9.29 23.26
CA ASP A 161 54.45 -8.23 23.96
C ASP A 161 53.62 -7.63 25.11
N ALA A 162 52.32 -7.41 24.88
CA ALA A 162 51.44 -6.91 25.95
C ALA A 162 51.23 -7.95 27.07
N MET A 163 51.23 -9.26 26.73
CA MET A 163 51.11 -10.32 27.73
C MET A 163 52.37 -10.43 28.60
N LEU A 164 53.56 -10.28 27.99
CA LEU A 164 54.84 -10.24 28.72
C LEU A 164 54.91 -9.03 29.66
N TYR A 165 54.47 -7.86 29.19
CA TYR A 165 54.42 -6.66 30.03
C TYR A 165 53.48 -6.84 31.23
N LEU A 166 52.30 -7.44 31.02
CA LEU A 166 51.33 -7.69 32.10
C LEU A 166 51.86 -8.71 33.12
N SER A 167 52.54 -9.78 32.68
CA SER A 167 53.14 -10.76 33.60
C SER A 167 54.27 -10.15 34.42
N GLN A 168 55.18 -9.42 33.77
CA GLN A 168 56.30 -8.77 34.44
C GLN A 168 55.83 -7.70 35.44
N ARG A 169 54.76 -6.97 35.11
CA ARG A 169 54.15 -6.01 36.04
C ARG A 169 53.45 -6.68 37.21
N ALA A 170 52.87 -7.87 37.02
CA ALA A 170 52.26 -8.63 38.11
C ALA A 170 53.32 -9.14 39.11
N GLU A 171 54.46 -9.62 38.61
CA GLU A 171 55.61 -10.06 39.43
C GLU A 171 56.17 -8.91 40.28
N LEU A 172 56.44 -7.75 39.66
CA LEU A 172 56.93 -6.57 40.39
C LEU A 172 55.96 -6.10 41.47
N ASN A 173 54.64 -6.12 41.20
CA ASN A 173 53.64 -5.75 42.21
C ASN A 173 53.58 -6.74 43.36
N TYR A 174 53.80 -8.04 43.11
CA TYR A 174 53.86 -9.05 44.16
C TYR A 174 55.07 -8.84 45.07
N GLU A 175 56.24 -8.58 44.49
CA GLU A 175 57.48 -8.28 45.25
C GLU A 175 57.35 -7.00 46.09
N LEU A 176 56.74 -5.95 45.54
CA LEU A 176 56.53 -4.69 46.28
C LEU A 176 55.56 -4.88 47.45
N LYS A 177 54.58 -5.77 47.28
CA LYS A 177 53.62 -6.14 48.32
C LYS A 177 54.19 -7.06 49.40
N SER A 178 55.18 -7.90 49.06
CA SER A 178 55.87 -8.73 50.05
C SER A 178 56.91 -7.96 50.86
N GLN A 179 57.47 -6.87 50.32
CA GLN A 179 58.38 -5.96 51.02
C GLN A 179 57.67 -4.93 51.93
N SER A 180 56.34 -4.82 51.86
CA SER A 180 55.53 -3.89 52.67
C SER A 180 54.81 -4.55 53.85
N LEU A 181 55.19 -5.79 54.17
CA LEU A 181 54.79 -6.58 55.35
C LEU A 181 56.02 -6.84 56.23
#